data_AF-A0A9E4C132-F1
#
_entry.id   AF-A0A9E4C132-F1
#
_cell.length_a   1.000
_cell.length_b   1.000
_cell.length_c   1.000
_cell.angle_alpha   90.00
_cell.angle_beta   90.00
_cell.angle_gamma   90.00
#
_symmetry.space_group_name_H-M   'P 1'
#
loop_
_entity.id
_entity.type
_entity.pdbx_description
1 polymer ?
#
loop_
_entity_poly.entity_id
_entity_poly.type
_entity_poly.pdbx_seq_one_letter_code
_entity_poly.pdbx_strand_id
1 'polypeptide(L)' 'MDPQIIQRAIDALPRHHLTHLPTPLQHCPRLSAALGGPQIWIKRDDLTGLAFGGNKSRSRLRPKDAMRPC' A
#
# COMPACT_ATOMS: atom_id res chain seq x y z
N MET A 1 7.87 -27.05 6.63
CA MET A 1 6.63 -26.38 7.09
C MET A 1 5.87 -25.95 5.85
N ASP A 2 4.66 -26.46 5.63
CA ASP A 2 3.89 -26.15 4.42
C ASP A 2 3.37 -24.70 4.46
N PRO A 3 3.76 -23.83 3.50
CA PRO A 3 3.28 -22.44 3.43
C PRO A 3 1.75 -22.32 3.41
N GLN A 4 1.05 -23.35 2.92
CA GLN A 4 -0.41 -23.37 2.83
C GLN A 4 -1.07 -23.40 4.21
N ILE A 5 -0.45 -24.06 5.20
CA ILE A 5 -0.98 -24.12 6.57
C ILE A 5 -0.93 -22.74 7.21
N ILE A 6 0.18 -22.02 7.03
CA ILE A 6 0.36 -20.66 7.55
C ILE A 6 -0.64 -19.70 6.90
N GLN A 7 -0.83 -19.81 5.58
CA GLN A 7 -1.76 -18.94 4.85
C GLN A 7 -3.21 -19.14 5.32
N ARG A 8 -3.65 -20.39 5.51
CA ARG A 8 -4.99 -20.70 6.05
C ARG A 8 -5.20 -20.15 7.46
N ALA A 9 -4.20 -20.26 8.32
CA ALA A 9 -4.27 -19.72 9.68
C ALA A 9 -4.37 -18.18 9.67
N ILE A 10 -3.61 -17.51 8.81
CA ILE A 10 -3.67 -16.04 8.64
C ILE A 10 -5.04 -15.59 8.09
N ASP A 11 -5.63 -16.37 7.18
CA ASP A 11 -6.92 -16.02 6.57
C ASP A 11 -8.11 -16.19 7.51
N ALA A 12 -7.99 -17.02 8.55
CA ALA A 12 -9.03 -17.19 9.58
C ALA A 12 -9.09 -16.03 10.59
N LEU A 13 -8.05 -15.19 10.66
CA LEU A 13 -8.02 -14.06 11.60
C LEU A 13 -8.97 -12.93 11.15
N PRO A 14 -9.71 -12.29 12.08
CA PRO A 14 -10.56 -11.16 11.75
C PRO A 14 -9.72 -9.97 11.23
N ARG A 15 -10.21 -9.29 10.19
CA ARG A 15 -9.57 -8.12 9.58
C ARG A 15 -10.36 -6.87 9.89
N HIS A 16 -9.68 -5.82 10.35
CA HIS A 16 -10.26 -4.50 10.56
C HIS A 16 -9.71 -3.50 9.53
N HIS A 17 -10.60 -2.68 8.96
CA HIS A 17 -10.23 -1.62 8.03
C HIS A 17 -9.76 -0.40 8.83
N LEU A 18 -8.45 -0.29 9.02
CA LEU A 18 -7.83 0.79 9.80
C LEU A 18 -7.28 1.93 8.93
N THR A 19 -7.43 1.86 7.61
CA THR A 19 -6.81 2.83 6.68
C THR A 19 -7.78 3.40 5.66
N HIS A 20 -7.53 4.65 5.29
CA HIS A 20 -8.18 5.34 4.20
C HIS A 20 -7.42 5.09 2.90
N LEU A 21 -8.04 4.36 1.99
CA LEU A 21 -7.51 4.01 0.67
C LEU A 21 -8.53 4.35 -0.42
N PRO A 22 -8.09 4.58 -1.68
CA PRO A 22 -6.71 4.52 -2.18
C PRO A 22 -5.90 5.81 -1.90
N THR A 23 -4.63 5.66 -1.48
CA THR A 23 -3.69 6.79 -1.42
C THR A 23 -3.17 7.18 -2.80
N PRO A 24 -2.87 8.47 -3.07
CA PRO A 24 -2.48 8.92 -4.41
C PRO A 24 -1.08 8.42 -4.82
N LEU A 25 -0.90 8.21 -6.12
CA LEU A 25 0.42 8.11 -6.77
C LEU A 25 0.80 9.49 -7.30
N GLN A 26 1.97 9.99 -6.91
CA GLN A 26 2.44 11.33 -7.27
C GLN A 26 3.66 11.24 -8.19
N HIS A 27 3.58 11.84 -9.37
CA HIS A 27 4.72 11.97 -10.27
C HIS A 27 5.73 12.98 -9.72
N CYS A 28 7.01 12.66 -9.82
CA CYS A 28 8.11 13.44 -9.26
C CYS A 28 9.05 13.97 -10.37
N PRO A 29 8.62 14.99 -11.15
CA PRO A 29 9.33 15.43 -12.35
C PRO A 29 10.74 15.96 -12.06
N ARG A 30 10.95 16.62 -10.91
CA ARG A 30 12.27 17.14 -10.50
C ARG A 30 13.26 16.02 -10.19
N LEU A 31 12.80 14.95 -9.54
CA LEU A 31 13.62 13.79 -9.21
C LEU A 31 13.93 12.98 -10.47
N SER A 32 12.94 12.82 -11.35
CA SER A 32 13.13 12.21 -12.67
C SER A 32 14.17 12.95 -13.51
N ALA A 33 14.13 14.28 -13.52
CA ALA A 33 15.12 15.11 -14.21
C ALA A 33 16.51 14.99 -13.58
N ALA A 34 16.60 15.02 -12.25
CA ALA A 34 17.87 14.87 -11.52
C ALA A 34 18.53 13.49 -11.74
N LEU A 35 17.74 12.45 -11.99
CA LEU A 35 18.22 11.08 -12.24
C LEU A 35 18.34 10.72 -13.73
N GLY A 36 18.21 11.71 -14.62
CA GLY A 36 18.58 11.55 -16.02
C GLY A 36 17.60 10.76 -16.89
N GLY A 37 16.31 10.69 -16.54
CA GLY A 37 15.29 10.19 -17.47
C GLY A 37 14.19 9.23 -16.98
N PRO A 38 14.30 8.47 -15.88
CA PRO A 38 13.21 7.57 -15.49
C PRO A 38 12.01 8.37 -14.96
N GLN A 39 10.80 7.99 -15.35
CA GLN A 39 9.59 8.52 -14.72
C GLN A 39 9.44 7.95 -13.31
N ILE A 40 9.50 8.81 -12.31
CA ILE A 40 9.48 8.41 -10.91
C ILE A 40 8.14 8.80 -10.30
N TRP A 41 7.51 7.80 -9.69
CA TRP A 41 6.22 7.92 -9.05
C TRP A 41 6.36 7.50 -7.59
N ILE A 42 5.78 8.29 -6.69
CA ILE A 42 5.77 8.01 -5.25
C ILE A 42 4.35 7.64 -4.85
N LYS A 43 4.19 6.47 -4.22
CA LYS A 43 2.93 6.08 -3.56
C LYS A 43 2.89 6.69 -2.17
N ARG A 44 1.90 7.54 -1.90
CA ARG A 44 1.74 8.24 -0.61
C ARG A 44 1.13 7.36 0.48
N ASP A 45 1.80 6.27 0.86
CA ASP A 45 1.34 5.36 1.93
C ASP A 45 1.31 6.02 3.32
N ASP A 46 1.97 7.18 3.49
CA ASP A 46 1.84 8.07 4.65
C ASP A 46 0.42 8.65 4.80
N LEU A 47 -0.36 8.70 3.72
CA LEU A 47 -1.74 9.22 3.75
C LEU A 47 -2.79 8.16 4.05
N THR A 48 -2.41 7.05 4.69
CA THR A 48 -3.33 5.97 5.08
C THR A 48 -4.23 6.33 6.27
N GLY A 49 -4.00 7.47 6.93
CA GLY A 49 -4.91 8.07 7.92
C GLY A 49 -4.97 7.39 9.29
N LEU A 50 -4.17 6.35 9.55
CA LEU A 50 -3.99 5.77 10.89
C LEU A 50 -2.80 6.43 11.59
N ALA A 51 -3.05 7.26 12.61
CA ALA A 51 -2.01 8.05 13.30
C ALA A 51 -1.15 8.86 12.30
N PHE A 52 0.12 8.46 12.08
CA PHE A 52 1.03 9.08 11.10
C PHE A 52 1.03 8.39 9.72
N GLY A 53 0.16 7.39 9.53
CA GLY A 53 0.07 6.57 8.33
C GLY A 53 1.25 5.61 8.14
N GLY A 54 1.59 5.34 6.88
CA GLY A 54 2.73 4.52 6.49
C GLY A 54 2.42 3.05 6.20
N ASN A 55 3.46 2.29 5.84
CA ASN A 55 3.31 0.90 5.37
C ASN A 55 2.79 -0.06 6.44
N LYS A 56 3.00 0.24 7.73
CA LYS A 56 2.58 -0.64 8.84
C LYS A 56 1.08 -0.63 9.01
N SER A 57 0.45 0.47 8.65
CA SER A 57 -1.00 0.61 8.54
C SER A 57 -1.56 -0.23 7.37
N ARG A 58 -0.69 -0.69 6.44
CA ARG A 58 -1.03 -1.50 5.26
C ARG A 58 -0.74 -3.00 5.44
N SER A 59 -0.74 -3.51 6.66
CA SER A 59 -0.63 -4.96 6.89
C SER A 59 -1.90 -5.70 6.43
N ARG A 60 -1.83 -6.15 5.17
CA ARG A 60 -2.71 -7.11 4.46
C ARG A 60 -4.20 -6.74 4.41
N LEU A 61 -4.48 -5.69 3.63
CA LEU A 61 -5.76 -5.55 2.94
C LEU A 61 -5.79 -6.46 1.72
N ARG A 62 -6.95 -7.00 1.35
CA ARG A 62 -7.03 -7.92 0.21
C ARG A 62 -6.79 -7.12 -1.08
N PRO A 63 -6.26 -7.73 -2.16
CA PRO A 63 -6.04 -7.06 -3.44
C PRO A 63 -7.30 -6.34 -3.98
N LYS A 64 -8.48 -6.90 -3.70
CA LYS A 64 -9.79 -6.32 -4.05
C LYS A 64 -10.07 -4.95 -3.42
N ASP A 65 -9.33 -4.58 -2.37
CA ASP A 65 -9.51 -3.33 -1.62
C ASP A 65 -8.49 -2.25 -2.06
N ALA A 66 -7.51 -2.60 -2.90
CA ALA A 66 -6.31 -1.78 -3.12
C ALA A 66 -6.22 -1.08 -4.49
N MET A 67 -7.12 -1.36 -5.43
CA MET A 67 -7.05 -0.77 -6.77
C MET A 67 -8.44 -0.57 -7.36
N ARG A 68 -9.03 0.61 -7.15
CA ARG A 68 -9.97 1.20 -8.11
C ARG A 68 -9.23 2.38 -8.73
N PRO A 69 -8.91 2.37 -10.03
CA PRO A 69 -8.45 3.58 -10.69
C PRO A 69 -9.60 4.59 -10.67
N CYS A 70 -9.29 5.83 -10.30
CA CYS A 70 -9.97 6.97 -10.88
C CYS A 70 -9.58 7.07 -12.36
#